data_AF-A0A352DNP6-F1
#
_entry.id   AF-A0A352DNP6-F1
#
_cell.length_a   1.000
_cell.length_b   1.000
_cell.length_c   1.000
_cell.angle_alpha   90.00
_cell.angle_beta   90.00
_cell.angle_gamma   90.00
#
_symmetry.space_group_name_H-M   'P 1'
#
loop_
_entity.id
_entity.type
_entity.pdbx_description
1 polymer ?
#
loop_
_entity_poly.entity_id
_entity_poly.type
_entity_poly.pdbx_seq_one_letter_code
_entity_poly.pdbx_strand_id
1 'polypeptide(L)' 'MDEKALQIVRDYIFAHLDKTDTVPPFDVYMVWKCKALQNWKYLISSTLCDGMYYELTYNGDKKEWYLDAYKKFENVVITE' A
#
# COMPACT_ATOMS: atom_id res chain seq x y z
N MET A 1 10.29 7.99 -6.33
CA MET A 1 9.04 8.14 -5.56
C MET A 1 8.44 6.77 -5.28
N ASP A 2 8.38 5.91 -6.28
CA ASP A 2 7.90 4.52 -6.18
C ASP A 2 8.60 3.69 -5.09
N GLU A 3 9.94 3.64 -5.08
CA GLU A 3 10.69 2.92 -4.03
C GLU A 3 10.36 3.44 -2.62
N LYS A 4 10.24 4.76 -2.48
CA LYS A 4 9.85 5.39 -1.22
C LYS A 4 8.42 5.02 -0.82
N ALA A 5 7.49 4.95 -1.78
CA ALA A 5 6.12 4.52 -1.52
C ALA A 5 6.06 3.06 -1.06
N LEU A 6 6.80 2.16 -1.71
CA LEU A 6 6.92 0.76 -1.30
C LEU A 6 7.53 0.63 0.10
N GLN A 7 8.59 1.38 0.40
CA GLN A 7 9.21 1.37 1.72
C GLN A 7 8.25 1.85 2.81
N ILE A 8 7.51 2.95 2.59
CA ILE A 8 6.53 3.46 3.55
C ILE A 8 5.48 2.39 3.88
N VAL A 9 4.96 1.69 2.88
CA VAL A 9 3.96 0.62 3.11
C VAL A 9 4.60 -0.58 3.81
N ARG A 10 5.83 -0.96 3.46
CA ARG A 10 6.55 -2.04 4.13
C ARG A 10 6.74 -1.75 5.63
N ASP A 11 7.17 -0.54 5.95
CA ASP A 11 7.38 -0.10 7.33
C ASP A 11 6.05 -0.05 8.11
N TYR A 12 4.98 0.41 7.45
CA TYR A 12 3.63 0.39 8.03
C TYR A 12 3.18 -1.04 8.36
N ILE A 13 3.31 -1.99 7.42
CA ILE A 13 2.98 -3.39 7.65
C ILE A 13 3.79 -3.95 8.82
N PHE A 14 5.12 -3.75 8.80
CA PHE A 14 6.00 -4.27 9.84
C PHE A 14 5.65 -3.73 11.24
N ALA A 15 5.25 -2.46 11.35
CA ALA A 15 4.82 -1.86 12.60
C ALA A 15 3.48 -2.39 13.14
N HIS A 16 2.62 -2.92 12.26
CA HIS A 16 1.28 -3.43 12.60
C HIS A 16 1.19 -4.96 12.61
N LEU A 17 2.28 -5.68 12.31
CA LEU A 17 2.37 -7.12 12.53
C LEU A 17 2.39 -7.42 14.04
N ASP A 18 1.66 -8.46 14.45
CA ASP A 18 1.66 -8.91 15.83
C ASP A 18 3.06 -9.34 16.25
N LYS A 19 3.60 -8.65 17.27
CA LYS A 19 5.00 -8.79 17.74
C LYS A 19 5.29 -10.14 18.41
N THR A 20 4.28 -10.98 18.59
CA THR A 20 4.40 -12.29 19.24
C THR A 20 4.80 -13.40 18.27
N ASP A 21 4.70 -13.16 16.96
CA ASP A 21 5.08 -14.13 15.93
C ASP A 21 6.37 -13.74 15.21
N THR A 22 7.05 -14.77 14.69
CA THR A 22 8.21 -14.56 13.81
C THR A 22 7.70 -13.87 12.55
N VAL A 23 8.22 -12.69 12.22
CA VAL A 23 7.78 -11.93 11.04
C VAL A 23 7.97 -12.81 9.80
N PRO A 24 6.89 -13.22 9.12
CA PRO A 24 7.02 -14.06 7.94
C PRO A 24 7.75 -13.26 6.84
N PRO A 25 8.53 -13.92 5.97
CA PRO A 25 9.08 -13.24 4.82
C PRO A 25 7.92 -12.75 3.93
N PHE A 26 7.91 -11.46 3.65
CA PHE A 26 6.93 -10.86 2.74
C PHE A 26 7.57 -9.77 1.89
N ASP A 27 6.98 -9.58 0.72
CA ASP A 27 7.30 -8.50 -0.21
C ASP A 27 6.11 -7.56 -0.36
N VAL A 28 6.40 -6.32 -0.73
CA VAL A 28 5.40 -5.32 -1.09
C VAL A 28 5.50 -5.05 -2.58
N TYR A 29 4.35 -4.93 -3.24
CA TYR A 29 4.30 -4.71 -4.68
C TYR A 29 3.23 -3.68 -5.04
N MET A 30 3.49 -2.98 -6.14
CA MET A 30 2.60 -1.95 -6.65
C MET A 30 1.50 -2.59 -7.50
N VAL A 31 0.26 -2.33 -7.11
CA VAL A 31 -0.94 -2.81 -7.83
C VAL A 31 -1.32 -1.81 -8.90
N TRP A 32 -1.30 -0.52 -8.55
CA TRP A 32 -1.60 0.57 -9.46
C TRP A 32 -0.92 1.86 -9.01
N LYS A 33 -0.67 2.77 -9.95
CA LYS A 33 -0.24 4.13 -9.65
C LYS A 33 -0.74 5.12 -10.68
N CYS A 34 -0.85 6.38 -10.25
CA CYS A 34 -1.04 7.52 -11.12
C CYS A 34 -0.22 8.71 -10.64
N LYS A 35 0.25 9.51 -11.60
CA LYS A 35 0.89 10.80 -11.38
C LYS A 35 0.03 11.89 -12.01
N ALA A 36 -0.30 12.91 -11.23
CA ALA A 36 -0.96 14.11 -11.73
C ALA A 36 -0.18 15.34 -11.25
N LEU A 37 0.51 16.01 -12.16
CA LEU A 37 1.41 17.13 -11.86
C LEU A 37 2.48 16.74 -10.81
N GLN A 38 2.47 17.37 -9.64
CA GLN A 38 3.39 17.08 -8.52
C GLN A 38 2.87 15.99 -7.58
N ASN A 39 1.62 15.55 -7.76
CA ASN A 39 0.95 14.60 -6.88
C ASN A 39 1.10 13.17 -7.38
N TRP A 40 1.12 12.23 -6.44
CA TRP A 40 1.10 10.80 -6.74
C TRP A 40 0.01 10.10 -5.93
N LYS A 41 -0.60 9.08 -6.55
CA LYS A 41 -1.49 8.15 -5.87
C LYS A 41 -1.06 6.74 -6.22
N TYR A 42 -0.91 5.90 -5.20
CA TYR A 42 -0.48 4.51 -5.33
C TYR A 42 -1.51 3.61 -4.67
N LEU A 43 -1.73 2.44 -5.26
CA LEU A 43 -2.36 1.30 -4.62
C LEU A 43 -1.29 0.21 -4.51
N ILE A 44 -0.99 -0.21 -3.29
CA ILE A 44 0.08 -1.14 -2.94
C ILE A 44 -0.54 -2.31 -2.17
N SER A 45 0.01 -3.50 -2.33
CA SER A 45 -0.35 -4.68 -1.53
C SER A 45 0.92 -5.43 -1.15
N SER A 46 0.74 -6.51 -0.38
CA SER A 46 1.84 -7.38 0.04
C SER A 46 1.55 -8.83 -0.31
N THR A 47 2.58 -9.66 -0.22
CA THR A 47 2.46 -11.11 -0.37
C THR A 47 1.89 -11.78 0.88
N LEU A 48 1.57 -11.03 1.95
CA LEU A 48 0.86 -11.58 3.10
C LEU A 48 -0.55 -11.98 2.68
N CYS A 49 -1.00 -13.14 3.14
CA CYS A 49 -2.35 -13.64 2.94
C CYS A 49 -3.37 -12.95 3.88
N ASP A 50 -3.21 -11.65 4.08
CA ASP A 50 -4.08 -10.81 4.92
C ASP A 50 -5.12 -10.05 4.08
N GLY A 51 -5.07 -10.10 2.75
CA GLY A 51 -6.03 -9.41 1.89
C GLY A 51 -6.00 -7.89 2.06
N MET A 52 -4.87 -7.30 2.43
CA MET A 52 -4.74 -5.86 2.64
C MET A 52 -4.36 -5.11 1.35
N TYR A 53 -4.96 -3.94 1.16
CA TYR A 53 -4.52 -2.91 0.22
C TYR A 53 -4.17 -1.63 0.97
N TYR A 54 -3.14 -0.94 0.50
CA TYR A 54 -2.67 0.32 1.03
C TYR A 54 -2.74 1.37 -0.07
N GLU A 55 -3.57 2.38 0.14
CA GLU A 55 -3.54 3.57 -0.69
C GLU A 55 -2.51 4.54 -0.12
N LEU A 56 -1.63 5.04 -0.97
CA LEU A 56 -0.65 6.03 -0.59
C LEU A 56 -0.77 7.25 -1.49
N THR A 57 -1.02 8.42 -0.90
CA THR A 57 -1.15 9.69 -1.62
C THR A 57 0.00 10.61 -1.24
N TYR A 58 0.72 11.13 -2.23
CA TYR A 58 1.72 12.18 -2.04
C TYR A 58 1.18 13.51 -2.55
N ASN A 59 1.09 14.49 -1.65
CA ASN A 59 0.81 15.88 -2.01
C ASN A 59 2.13 16.58 -2.31
N GLY A 60 2.38 16.89 -3.58
CA GLY A 60 3.63 17.49 -4.03
C GLY A 60 3.81 18.96 -3.64
N ASP A 61 2.71 19.69 -3.48
CA ASP A 61 2.74 21.10 -3.08
C ASP A 61 3.13 21.24 -1.60
N LYS A 62 2.58 20.37 -0.75
CA LYS A 62 2.86 20.35 0.69
C LYS A 62 4.02 19.43 1.09
N LYS A 63 4.49 18.59 0.16
CA LYS A 63 5.56 17.58 0.36
C LYS A 63 5.26 16.58 1.48
N GLU A 64 4.02 16.11 1.55
CA GLU A 64 3.54 15.22 2.60
C GLU A 64 2.89 13.95 2.04
N TRP A 65 2.88 12.89 2.84
CA TRP A 65 2.33 11.58 2.50
C TRP A 65 1.11 11.27 3.37
N TYR A 66 0.10 10.68 2.75
CA TYR A 66 -1.10 10.16 3.40
C TYR A 66 -1.18 8.66 3.08
N LEU A 67 -1.55 7.86 4.09
CA LEU A 67 -1.68 6.41 3.98
C LEU A 67 -3.05 6.00 4.49
N ASP A 68 -3.80 5.29 3.65
CA ASP A 68 -5.04 4.63 4.01
C ASP A 68 -4.88 3.11 3.87
N ALA A 69 -5.35 2.36 4.86
CA ALA A 69 -5.29 0.90 4.87
C ALA A 69 -6.70 0.31 4.71
N TYR A 70 -6.85 -0.60 3.76
CA TYR A 70 -8.12 -1.24 3.41
C TYR A 70 -8.01 -2.76 3.46
N LYS A 71 -9.09 -3.43 3.84
CA LYS A 71 -9.25 -4.87 3.71
C LYS A 71 -10.04 -5.18 2.45
N LYS A 72 -9.48 -6.00 1.56
CA LYS A 72 -10.20 -6.56 0.41
C LYS A 72 -11.21 -7.58 0.92
N PHE A 73 -12.49 -7.32 0.66
CA PHE A 73 -13.59 -8.21 1.07
C PHE A 73 -13.84 -9.32 0.05
N GLU A 74 -13.98 -8.95 -1.23
CA GLU A 74 -14.26 -9.91 -2.30
C GLU A 74 -13.69 -9.45 -3.65
N ASN A 75 -13.69 -10.35 -4.63
CA ASN A 75 -13.41 -10.05 -6.02
C ASN A 75 -14.45 -10.75 -6.88
N VAL A 76 -15.37 -9.97 -7.43
CA VAL A 76 -16.46 -10.47 -8.27
C VAL A 76 -16.28 -9.96 -9.70
N VAL A 77 -16.66 -10.79 -10.67
CA VAL A 77 -16.71 -10.39 -12.07
C VAL A 77 -18.02 -9.63 -12.29
N ILE A 78 -17.94 -8.44 -12.87
CA ILE A 78 -19.10 -7.66 -13.30
C ILE A 78 -19.22 -7.78 -14.81
N THR A 79 -20.39 -8.21 -15.30
CA THR A 79 -20.74 -8.30 -16.72
C THR A 79 -21.52 -7.06 -17.14
N GLU A 80 -21.28 -6.57 -18.35
CA GLU A 80 -22.02 -5.44 -18.95
C GLU A 80 -23.37 -5.86 -19.54
#